data_AF-A0A3R6XRK3-F1
#
_entry.id   AF-A0A3R6XRK3-F1
#
_cell.length_a   1.000
_cell.length_b   1.000
_cell.length_c   1.000
_cell.angle_alpha   90.00
_cell.angle_beta   90.00
_cell.angle_gamma   90.00
#
_symmetry.space_group_name_H-M   'P 1'
#
loop_
_entity.id
_entity.type
_entity.pdbx_description
1 polymer ?
#
loop_
_entity_poly.entity_id
_entity_poly.type
_entity_poly.pdbx_seq_one_letter_code
_entity_poly.pdbx_strand_id
1 'polypeptide(L)'
;MIYYDLSLVKSQPTTKKKLDKIAPTKVSNYHFKKMNHNIYFEKNQFSKNPLLMNQPINNSSKFKCLKLTSQQLQTETEAINYLRSFLTPEDQDKRLLFIDNNTFKKLPVNPYYLTTVQVQNFMKHRLTIKKLVKENEKINHSHEFNYNQKIYNYERFNSALSGFQFMVFFLGIAFLTMLVSCLMFKILSGAAIDQSRYQILRKIGAKVHVMQQSIGIEIGVLFVLPAFLGIIHVLFGLRMFGLFFTNPYHQVFGVTLLFLIIYGLYYLLTTYLYQKLVLTRK
;
A
#
# COMPACT_ATOMS: atom_id res chain seq x y z
N MET A 1 4.97 -9.93 -9.45
CA MET A 1 5.51 -8.82 -8.62
C MET A 1 6.95 -8.58 -9.03
N ILE A 2 7.37 -7.34 -9.28
CA ILE A 2 8.74 -7.06 -9.75
C ILE A 2 9.74 -7.38 -8.63
N TYR A 3 10.78 -8.14 -8.95
CA TYR A 3 11.83 -8.51 -8.00
C TYR A 3 12.86 -7.39 -7.75
N TYR A 4 13.21 -6.66 -8.80
CA TYR A 4 14.25 -5.63 -8.78
C TYR A 4 13.68 -4.23 -8.52
N ASP A 5 14.47 -3.38 -7.85
CA ASP A 5 14.08 -2.00 -7.56
C ASP A 5 14.32 -1.06 -8.74
N LEU A 6 15.30 -1.39 -9.58
CA LEU A 6 15.66 -0.65 -10.78
C LEU A 6 16.18 -1.63 -11.84
N SER A 7 15.75 -1.43 -13.08
CA SER A 7 16.38 -2.04 -14.26
C SER A 7 16.76 -0.98 -15.27
N LEU A 8 17.88 -1.15 -15.96
CA LEU A 8 18.37 -0.21 -16.95
C LEU A 8 18.83 -0.98 -18.18
N VAL A 9 18.44 -0.52 -19.37
CA VAL A 9 18.90 -1.07 -20.65
C VAL A 9 19.60 0.05 -21.42
N LYS A 10 20.88 -0.12 -21.72
CA LYS A 10 21.69 0.93 -22.34
C LYS A 10 22.70 0.36 -23.33
N SER A 11 23.09 1.15 -24.33
CA SER A 11 24.22 0.85 -25.22
C SER A 11 25.59 1.07 -24.56
N GLN A 12 25.62 1.68 -23.37
CA GLN A 12 26.83 1.88 -22.57
C GLN A 12 26.62 1.32 -21.15
N PRO A 13 27.68 0.79 -20.50
CA PRO A 13 27.57 0.26 -19.15
C PRO A 13 27.19 1.36 -18.16
N THR A 14 26.29 1.05 -17.23
CA THR A 14 25.91 2.00 -16.18
C THR A 14 27.07 2.23 -15.22
N THR A 15 27.51 3.48 -15.07
CA THR A 15 28.64 3.83 -14.20
C THR A 15 28.33 3.58 -12.72
N LYS A 16 29.28 2.97 -12.00
CA LYS A 16 29.20 2.74 -10.55
C LYS A 16 28.83 4.01 -9.77
N LYS A 17 29.47 5.15 -10.08
CA LYS A 17 29.17 6.48 -9.49
C LYS A 17 27.70 6.90 -9.58
N LYS A 18 26.97 6.52 -10.64
CA LYS A 18 25.53 6.80 -10.75
C LYS A 18 24.71 5.90 -9.83
N LEU A 19 25.09 4.63 -9.71
CA LEU A 19 24.42 3.65 -8.85
C LEU A 19 24.72 3.84 -7.36
N ASP A 20 25.92 4.31 -7.00
CA ASP A 20 26.30 4.54 -5.59
C ASP A 20 25.33 5.51 -4.88
N LYS A 21 24.68 6.41 -5.63
CA LYS A 21 23.64 7.34 -5.13
C LYS A 21 22.40 6.66 -4.55
N ILE A 22 22.19 5.37 -4.86
CA ILE A 22 21.06 4.58 -4.37
C ILE A 22 21.50 3.44 -3.44
N ALA A 23 22.77 3.42 -3.02
CA ALA A 23 23.34 2.42 -2.10
C ALA A 23 22.89 0.98 -2.43
N PRO A 24 23.28 0.46 -3.61
CA PRO A 24 22.78 -0.82 -4.08
C PRO A 24 23.32 -1.96 -3.22
N THR A 25 22.46 -2.88 -2.83
CA THR A 25 22.84 -4.11 -2.12
C THR A 25 23.27 -5.20 -3.10
N LYS A 26 22.69 -5.20 -4.30
CA LYS A 26 23.04 -6.12 -5.38
C LYS A 26 22.91 -5.43 -6.73
N VAL A 27 23.92 -5.65 -7.59
CA VAL A 27 23.93 -5.20 -8.99
C VAL A 27 24.32 -6.38 -9.86
N SER A 28 23.49 -6.70 -10.85
CA SER A 28 23.80 -7.70 -11.87
C SER A 28 23.83 -7.02 -13.24
N ASN A 29 24.78 -7.42 -14.09
CA ASN A 29 24.90 -6.92 -15.45
C ASN A 29 24.84 -8.10 -16.43
N TYR A 30 23.99 -7.95 -17.45
CA TYR A 30 23.80 -8.91 -18.53
C TYR A 30 24.09 -8.20 -19.85
N HIS A 31 24.97 -8.77 -20.64
CA HIS A 31 25.40 -8.23 -21.92
C HIS A 31 24.65 -8.96 -23.02
N PHE A 32 24.16 -8.19 -23.98
CA PHE A 32 23.47 -8.74 -25.13
C PHE A 32 23.79 -7.98 -26.41
N LYS A 33 23.75 -8.68 -27.54
CA LYS A 33 23.97 -8.11 -28.87
C LYS A 33 22.70 -8.27 -29.68
N LYS A 34 22.30 -7.20 -30.39
CA LYS A 34 21.12 -7.19 -31.26
C LYS A 34 21.59 -7.38 -32.71
N MET A 35 21.07 -8.38 -33.42
CA MET A 35 21.38 -8.59 -34.84
C MET A 35 20.19 -9.25 -35.53
N ASN A 36 19.68 -8.59 -36.58
CA ASN A 36 18.46 -8.98 -37.28
C ASN A 36 17.29 -9.16 -36.29
N HIS A 37 16.57 -10.27 -36.39
CA HIS A 37 15.45 -10.61 -35.51
C HIS A 37 15.87 -11.39 -34.24
N ASN A 38 17.16 -11.38 -33.90
CA ASN A 38 17.71 -12.14 -32.77
C ASN A 38 18.43 -11.23 -31.76
N ILE A 39 18.31 -11.59 -30.49
CA ILE A 39 19.07 -11.02 -29.38
C ILE A 39 19.92 -12.13 -28.76
N TYR A 40 21.23 -11.93 -28.77
CA TYR A 40 22.20 -12.88 -28.26
C TYR A 40 22.68 -12.42 -26.89
N PHE A 41 22.35 -13.17 -25.85
CA PHE A 41 22.84 -12.97 -24.48
C PHE A 41 24.09 -13.80 -24.22
N GLU A 42 25.01 -13.27 -23.42
CA GLU A 42 26.13 -14.06 -22.91
C GLU A 42 25.63 -15.03 -21.82
N LYS A 43 25.81 -16.33 -22.07
CA LYS A 43 25.23 -17.41 -21.28
C LYS A 43 25.77 -17.49 -19.85
N ASN A 44 27.07 -17.27 -19.64
CA ASN A 44 27.70 -17.50 -18.34
C ASN A 44 27.28 -16.45 -17.30
N GLN A 45 26.88 -15.26 -17.72
CA GLN A 45 26.35 -14.22 -16.83
C GLN A 45 25.11 -14.67 -16.06
N PHE A 46 24.22 -15.45 -16.68
CA PHE A 46 23.04 -16.01 -16.02
C PHE A 46 23.35 -17.20 -15.11
N SER A 47 24.50 -17.84 -15.30
CA SER A 47 24.98 -18.89 -14.40
C SER A 47 25.64 -18.28 -13.16
N LYS A 48 26.46 -17.23 -13.35
CA LYS A 48 27.11 -16.49 -12.26
C LYS A 48 26.12 -15.67 -11.43
N ASN A 49 25.18 -15.00 -12.11
CA ASN A 49 24.14 -14.18 -11.50
C ASN A 49 22.78 -14.55 -12.09
N PRO A 50 22.10 -15.59 -11.58
CA PRO A 50 20.77 -15.96 -12.04
C PRO A 50 19.79 -14.79 -11.96
N LEU A 51 18.94 -14.64 -12.97
CA LEU A 51 17.89 -13.63 -12.96
C LEU A 51 16.80 -14.08 -11.99
N LEU A 52 16.43 -13.24 -11.04
CA LEU A 52 15.48 -13.57 -9.99
C LEU A 52 14.07 -13.10 -10.36
N MET A 53 13.10 -13.99 -10.18
CA MET A 53 11.68 -13.74 -10.44
C MET A 53 10.84 -14.13 -9.22
N ASN A 54 9.86 -13.30 -8.87
CA ASN A 54 8.87 -13.65 -7.84
C ASN A 54 7.70 -14.40 -8.48
N GLN A 55 7.49 -15.63 -8.05
CA GLN A 55 6.33 -16.44 -8.42
C GLN A 55 5.36 -16.51 -7.24
N PRO A 56 4.07 -16.20 -7.41
CA PRO A 56 3.08 -16.34 -6.35
C PRO A 56 2.94 -17.81 -5.94
N ILE A 57 2.83 -18.09 -4.64
CA ILE A 57 2.57 -19.43 -4.12
C ILE A 57 1.06 -19.57 -3.94
N ASN A 58 0.40 -20.36 -4.79
CA ASN A 58 -1.06 -20.50 -4.83
C ASN A 58 -1.76 -19.12 -4.91
N ASN A 59 -3.04 -19.03 -4.56
CA ASN A 59 -3.77 -17.74 -4.42
C ASN A 59 -3.39 -16.99 -3.11
N SER A 60 -2.14 -17.08 -2.65
CA SER A 60 -1.69 -16.44 -1.41
C SER A 60 -0.86 -15.18 -1.69
N SER A 61 -0.73 -14.34 -0.66
CA SER A 61 0.15 -13.16 -0.66
C SER A 61 1.65 -13.50 -0.52
N LYS A 62 2.01 -14.79 -0.48
CA LYS A 62 3.41 -15.25 -0.37
C LYS A 62 4.01 -15.49 -1.75
N PHE A 63 5.30 -15.21 -1.88
CA PHE A 63 6.05 -15.37 -3.12
C PHE A 63 7.22 -16.33 -2.92
N LYS A 64 7.47 -17.19 -3.91
CA LYS A 64 8.69 -17.97 -4.06
C LYS A 64 9.63 -17.22 -4.99
N CYS A 65 10.89 -17.08 -4.58
CA CYS A 65 11.92 -16.55 -5.45
C CYS A 65 12.46 -17.67 -6.34
N LEU A 66 12.28 -17.55 -7.65
CA LEU A 66 12.88 -18.41 -8.66
C LEU A 66 14.21 -17.84 -9.14
N LYS A 67 15.19 -18.72 -9.34
CA LYS A 67 16.49 -18.42 -9.94
C LYS A 67 16.48 -18.90 -11.39
N LEU A 68 16.43 -17.96 -12.33
CA LEU A 68 16.41 -18.24 -13.77
C LEU A 68 17.84 -18.25 -14.30
N THR A 69 18.35 -19.42 -14.64
CA THR A 69 19.63 -19.58 -15.35
C THR A 69 19.39 -19.55 -16.85
N SER A 70 20.45 -19.62 -17.65
CA SER A 70 20.32 -19.73 -19.11
C SER A 70 19.49 -20.93 -19.56
N GLN A 71 19.44 -22.02 -18.78
CA GLN A 71 18.66 -23.20 -19.14
C GLN A 71 17.17 -22.92 -19.05
N GLN A 72 16.68 -22.42 -17.90
CA GLN A 72 15.26 -22.03 -17.75
C GLN A 72 14.87 -20.96 -18.76
N LEU A 73 15.76 -19.99 -19.02
CA LEU A 73 15.53 -18.94 -20.01
C LEU A 73 15.55 -19.42 -21.47
N GLN A 74 15.87 -20.69 -21.73
CA GLN A 74 15.76 -21.31 -23.07
C GLN A 74 14.53 -22.21 -23.18
N THR A 75 14.07 -22.81 -22.08
CA THR A 75 13.04 -23.86 -22.09
C THR A 75 11.69 -23.39 -21.57
N GLU A 76 11.65 -22.39 -20.69
CA GLU A 76 10.42 -21.96 -20.01
C GLU A 76 9.91 -20.64 -20.59
N THR A 77 8.70 -20.67 -21.15
CA THR A 77 8.03 -19.50 -21.75
C THR A 77 7.87 -18.34 -20.76
N GLU A 78 7.49 -18.64 -19.52
CA GLU A 78 7.35 -17.63 -18.45
C GLU A 78 8.68 -16.93 -18.14
N ALA A 79 9.77 -17.70 -18.06
CA ALA A 79 11.11 -17.15 -17.81
C ALA A 79 11.58 -16.26 -18.96
N ILE A 80 11.33 -16.68 -20.21
CA ILE A 80 11.63 -15.91 -21.42
C ILE A 80 10.83 -14.60 -21.43
N ASN A 81 9.53 -14.66 -21.17
CA ASN A 81 8.65 -13.50 -21.13
C ASN A 81 9.07 -12.53 -20.02
N TYR A 82 9.48 -13.06 -18.86
CA TYR A 82 10.02 -12.24 -17.78
C TYR A 82 11.29 -11.50 -18.20
N LEU A 83 12.29 -12.17 -18.81
CA LEU A 83 13.48 -11.48 -19.32
C LEU A 83 13.13 -10.45 -20.41
N ARG A 84 12.23 -10.81 -21.33
CA ARG A 84 11.76 -9.95 -22.42
C ARG A 84 11.13 -8.66 -21.92
N SER A 85 10.40 -8.71 -20.81
CA SER A 85 9.78 -7.52 -20.20
C SER A 85 10.77 -6.49 -19.63
N PHE A 86 12.08 -6.79 -19.59
CA PHE A 86 13.13 -5.81 -19.30
C PHE A 86 13.66 -5.08 -20.54
N LEU A 87 13.40 -5.59 -21.74
CA LEU A 87 13.94 -5.08 -23.01
C LEU A 87 13.11 -3.91 -23.56
N THR A 88 13.66 -3.22 -24.57
CA THR A 88 12.99 -2.11 -25.25
C THR A 88 11.82 -2.61 -26.11
N PRO A 89 10.82 -1.77 -26.44
CA PRO A 89 9.67 -2.16 -27.27
C PRO A 89 10.05 -2.81 -28.59
N GLU A 90 11.05 -2.25 -29.28
CA GLU A 90 11.59 -2.76 -30.56
C GLU A 90 12.29 -4.12 -30.46
N ASP A 91 12.48 -4.63 -29.24
CA ASP A 91 13.13 -5.90 -28.96
C ASP A 91 12.15 -6.96 -28.44
N GLN A 92 10.86 -6.62 -28.27
CA GLN A 92 9.88 -7.53 -27.67
C GLN A 92 9.48 -8.68 -28.58
N ASP A 93 9.57 -8.54 -29.89
CA ASP A 93 9.30 -9.60 -30.86
C ASP A 93 10.53 -10.48 -31.15
N LYS A 94 11.74 -9.98 -30.87
CA LYS A 94 13.00 -10.67 -31.22
C LYS A 94 13.19 -11.99 -30.48
N ARG A 95 13.80 -12.97 -31.14
CA ARG A 95 14.15 -14.25 -30.52
C ARG A 95 15.33 -14.09 -29.58
N LEU A 96 15.21 -14.59 -28.35
CA LEU A 96 16.29 -14.57 -27.36
C LEU A 96 17.13 -15.86 -27.49
N LEU A 97 18.44 -15.69 -27.66
CA LEU A 97 19.41 -16.77 -27.80
C LEU A 97 20.52 -16.58 -26.75
N PHE A 98 21.03 -17.68 -26.20
CA PHE A 98 22.08 -17.65 -25.17
C PHE A 98 23.31 -18.38 -25.69
N ILE A 99 24.39 -17.63 -25.87
CA ILE A 99 25.62 -18.12 -26.50
C ILE A 99 26.80 -18.00 -25.54
N ASP A 100 27.83 -18.81 -25.76
CA ASP A 100 29.07 -18.73 -24.98
C ASP A 100 29.83 -17.41 -25.24
N ASN A 101 30.73 -17.06 -24.33
CA ASN A 101 31.52 -15.83 -24.38
C ASN A 101 32.39 -15.72 -25.65
N ASN A 102 32.92 -16.83 -26.16
CA ASN A 102 33.80 -16.78 -27.33
C ASN A 102 32.99 -16.46 -28.59
N THR A 103 31.84 -17.09 -28.76
CA THR A 103 30.88 -16.78 -29.84
C THR A 103 30.34 -15.35 -29.69
N PHE A 104 30.01 -14.94 -28.46
CA PHE A 104 29.52 -13.58 -28.18
C PHE A 104 30.52 -12.50 -28.59
N LYS A 105 31.81 -12.68 -28.30
CA LYS A 105 32.87 -11.72 -28.67
C LYS A 105 33.06 -11.61 -30.18
N LYS A 106 32.92 -12.70 -30.93
CA LYS A 106 33.09 -12.75 -32.39
C LYS A 106 32.00 -12.01 -33.18
N LEU A 107 30.82 -11.78 -32.60
CA LEU A 107 29.74 -11.06 -33.29
C LEU A 107 30.14 -9.59 -33.59
N PRO A 108 30.03 -9.11 -34.85
CA PRO A 108 30.53 -7.80 -35.29
C PRO A 108 29.58 -6.63 -34.95
N VAL A 109 28.98 -6.66 -33.75
CA VAL A 109 28.06 -5.63 -33.28
C VAL A 109 28.38 -5.25 -31.83
N ASN A 110 28.13 -3.99 -31.48
CA ASN A 110 28.36 -3.49 -30.13
C ASN A 110 27.34 -4.06 -29.13
N PRO A 111 27.77 -4.39 -27.90
CA PRO A 111 26.88 -4.91 -26.88
C PRO A 111 26.01 -3.81 -26.25
N TYR A 112 24.81 -4.21 -25.88
CA TYR A 112 23.92 -3.54 -24.94
C TYR A 112 24.05 -4.19 -23.56
N TYR A 113 23.64 -3.44 -22.54
CA TYR A 113 23.78 -3.79 -21.14
C TYR A 113 22.42 -3.69 -20.46
N LEU A 114 21.95 -4.82 -19.92
CA LEU A 114 20.85 -4.88 -18.96
C LEU A 114 21.46 -4.90 -17.55
N THR A 115 21.26 -3.82 -16.80
CA THR A 115 21.66 -3.71 -15.39
C THR A 115 20.42 -3.85 -14.50
N THR A 116 20.43 -4.81 -13.59
CA THR A 116 19.39 -4.93 -12.55
C THR A 116 19.96 -4.58 -11.18
N VAL A 117 19.17 -3.90 -10.36
CA VAL A 117 19.61 -3.36 -9.07
C VAL A 117 18.59 -3.63 -7.99
N GLN A 118 19.10 -4.00 -6.82
CA GLN A 118 18.36 -4.04 -5.57
C GLN A 118 18.96 -3.03 -4.59
N VAL A 119 18.12 -2.41 -3.78
CA VAL A 119 18.51 -1.46 -2.74
C VAL A 119 17.94 -1.91 -1.40
N GLN A 120 18.58 -1.51 -0.30
CA GLN A 120 18.11 -1.88 1.03
C GLN A 120 16.76 -1.22 1.35
N ASN A 121 16.56 0.04 0.93
CA ASN A 121 15.34 0.78 1.18
C ASN A 121 14.91 1.53 -0.10
N PHE A 122 14.00 0.90 -0.84
CA PHE A 122 13.40 1.47 -2.05
C PHE A 122 12.76 2.84 -1.77
N MET A 123 12.01 2.96 -0.67
CA MET A 123 11.29 4.19 -0.32
C MET A 123 12.23 5.38 -0.09
N LYS A 124 13.40 5.14 0.52
CA LYS A 124 14.44 6.16 0.72
C LYS A 124 14.98 6.69 -0.60
N HIS A 125 15.20 5.81 -1.58
CA HIS A 125 15.85 6.16 -2.85
C HIS A 125 14.90 6.38 -4.04
N ARG A 126 13.57 6.29 -3.81
CA ARG A 126 12.53 6.34 -4.85
C ARG A 126 12.66 7.48 -5.85
N LEU A 127 12.99 8.70 -5.40
CA LEU A 127 13.13 9.87 -6.26
C LEU A 127 14.35 9.77 -7.17
N THR A 128 15.48 9.28 -6.64
CA THR A 128 16.70 9.05 -7.42
C THR A 128 16.50 7.92 -8.42
N ILE A 129 15.85 6.83 -8.00
CA ILE A 129 15.47 5.71 -8.88
C ILE A 129 14.57 6.23 -10.02
N LYS A 130 13.55 7.03 -9.71
CA LYS A 130 12.67 7.65 -10.72
C LYS A 130 13.46 8.46 -11.76
N LYS A 131 14.45 9.25 -11.31
CA LYS A 131 15.33 10.01 -12.23
C LYS A 131 16.13 9.09 -13.14
N LEU A 132 16.71 8.01 -12.60
CA LEU A 132 17.48 7.03 -13.38
C LEU A 132 16.62 6.29 -14.41
N VAL A 133 15.37 5.95 -14.06
CA VAL A 133 14.40 5.34 -14.99
C VAL A 133 14.07 6.31 -16.12
N LYS A 134 13.74 7.57 -15.80
CA LYS A 134 13.45 8.60 -16.81
C LYS A 134 14.65 8.90 -17.72
N GLU A 135 15.87 8.91 -17.20
CA GLU A 135 17.08 9.00 -18.01
C GLU A 135 17.19 7.82 -18.98
N ASN A 136 16.89 6.61 -18.51
CA ASN A 136 16.92 5.40 -19.33
C ASN A 136 15.89 5.43 -20.46
N GLU A 137 14.67 5.89 -20.19
CA GLU A 137 13.60 6.04 -21.18
C GLU A 137 13.96 7.02 -22.29
N LYS A 138 14.53 8.18 -21.91
CA LYS A 138 15.00 9.18 -22.88
C LYS A 138 16.06 8.61 -23.82
N ILE A 139 17.00 7.82 -23.28
CA ILE A 139 18.06 7.18 -24.09
C ILE A 139 17.47 6.15 -25.06
N ASN A 140 16.41 5.43 -24.66
CA ASN A 140 15.81 4.37 -25.45
C ASN A 140 14.59 4.85 -26.26
N HIS A 141 14.36 6.16 -26.40
CA HIS A 141 13.21 6.76 -27.11
C HIS A 141 11.86 6.10 -26.79
N SER A 142 11.70 5.58 -25.57
CA SER A 142 10.53 4.80 -25.15
C SER A 142 9.91 5.48 -23.95
N HIS A 143 8.78 6.16 -24.19
CA HIS A 143 8.24 7.12 -23.24
C HIS A 143 7.62 6.51 -21.98
N GLU A 144 7.40 5.19 -21.89
CA GLU A 144 6.70 4.62 -20.73
C GLU A 144 6.80 3.09 -20.59
N PHE A 145 7.75 2.43 -21.26
CA PHE A 145 7.56 1.01 -21.58
C PHE A 145 8.15 -0.03 -20.63
N ASN A 146 8.58 0.37 -19.44
CA ASN A 146 9.14 -0.60 -18.51
C ASN A 146 8.11 -0.93 -17.42
N TYR A 147 7.13 -1.76 -17.79
CA TYR A 147 6.17 -2.42 -16.88
C TYR A 147 6.87 -3.17 -15.73
N ASN A 148 8.17 -3.43 -15.88
CA ASN A 148 9.06 -4.01 -14.89
C ASN A 148 9.87 -2.99 -14.05
N GLN A 149 9.44 -1.73 -13.98
CA GLN A 149 9.97 -0.77 -13.02
C GLN A 149 9.14 -0.71 -11.75
N LYS A 150 9.78 -0.99 -10.61
CA LYS A 150 9.11 -0.95 -9.31
C LYS A 150 8.52 0.43 -8.99
N ILE A 151 9.16 1.51 -9.45
CA ILE A 151 8.68 2.88 -9.24
C ILE A 151 7.33 3.16 -9.91
N TYR A 152 7.09 2.66 -11.11
CA TYR A 152 5.80 2.88 -11.78
C TYR A 152 4.68 2.06 -11.16
N ASN A 153 4.96 0.82 -10.76
CA ASN A 153 4.00 0.04 -10.00
C ASN A 153 3.70 0.71 -8.65
N TYR A 154 4.72 1.19 -7.94
CA TYR A 154 4.53 1.97 -6.72
C TYR A 154 3.64 3.19 -6.95
N GLU A 155 3.91 4.00 -7.98
CA GLU A 155 3.12 5.21 -8.26
C GLU A 155 1.69 4.88 -8.65
N ARG A 156 1.45 3.85 -9.47
CA ARG A 156 0.10 3.40 -9.83
C ARG A 156 -0.69 2.95 -8.60
N PHE A 157 -0.11 2.09 -7.77
CA PHE A 157 -0.76 1.63 -6.54
C PHE A 157 -0.98 2.78 -5.57
N ASN A 158 0.01 3.64 -5.37
CA ASN A 158 -0.09 4.78 -4.47
C ASN A 158 -1.18 5.77 -4.93
N SER A 159 -1.27 6.07 -6.23
CA SER A 159 -2.31 6.92 -6.78
C SER A 159 -3.70 6.32 -6.57
N ALA A 160 -3.90 5.03 -6.86
CA ALA A 160 -5.18 4.36 -6.64
C ALA A 160 -5.56 4.36 -5.15
N LEU A 161 -4.64 3.97 -4.26
CA LEU A 161 -4.87 3.94 -2.81
C LEU A 161 -5.09 5.34 -2.24
N SER A 162 -4.46 6.38 -2.78
CA SER A 162 -4.67 7.76 -2.33
C SER A 162 -6.11 8.25 -2.57
N GLY A 163 -6.71 7.84 -3.70
CA GLY A 163 -8.12 8.13 -3.98
C GLY A 163 -9.06 7.43 -3.01
N PHE A 164 -8.82 6.14 -2.74
CA PHE A 164 -9.58 5.40 -1.73
C PHE A 164 -9.43 6.00 -0.33
N GLN A 165 -8.21 6.40 0.06
CA GLN A 165 -7.95 7.03 1.35
C GLN A 165 -8.77 8.32 1.51
N PHE A 166 -8.79 9.17 0.49
CA PHE A 166 -9.59 10.39 0.50
C PHE A 166 -11.09 10.10 0.64
N MET A 167 -11.60 9.15 -0.15
CA MET A 167 -13.01 8.74 -0.10
C MET A 167 -13.41 8.22 1.28
N VAL A 168 -12.63 7.30 1.85
CA VAL A 168 -12.90 6.71 3.17
C VAL A 168 -12.77 7.75 4.28
N PHE A 169 -11.81 8.66 4.19
CA PHE A 169 -11.66 9.75 5.16
C PHE A 169 -12.87 10.69 5.15
N PHE A 170 -13.29 11.15 3.97
CA PHE A 170 -14.44 12.04 3.83
C PHE A 170 -15.74 11.36 4.28
N LEU A 171 -15.95 10.12 3.83
CA LEU A 171 -17.11 9.32 4.21
C LEU A 171 -17.12 9.04 5.73
N GLY A 172 -15.95 8.81 6.33
CA GLY A 172 -15.79 8.68 7.78
C GLY A 172 -16.24 9.92 8.55
N ILE A 173 -15.84 11.12 8.11
CA ILE A 173 -16.31 12.37 8.72
C ILE A 173 -17.81 12.54 8.55
N ALA A 174 -18.36 12.27 7.35
CA ALA A 174 -19.79 12.38 7.08
C ALA A 174 -20.62 11.44 7.96
N PHE A 175 -20.16 10.20 8.17
CA PHE A 175 -20.83 9.29 9.09
C PHE A 175 -20.68 9.70 10.56
N LEU A 176 -19.54 10.26 10.96
CA LEU A 176 -19.37 10.81 12.32
C LEU A 176 -20.34 11.96 12.58
N THR A 177 -20.49 12.90 11.63
CA THR A 177 -21.43 14.01 11.78
C THR A 177 -22.88 13.52 11.77
N MET A 178 -23.21 12.53 10.95
CA MET A 178 -24.53 11.88 10.96
C MET A 178 -24.83 11.22 12.32
N LEU A 179 -23.88 10.47 12.88
CA LEU A 179 -24.02 9.83 14.20
C LEU A 179 -24.21 10.86 15.31
N VAL A 180 -23.41 11.92 15.29
CA VAL A 180 -23.54 13.06 16.23
C VAL A 180 -24.92 13.71 16.12
N SER A 181 -25.40 13.95 14.90
CA SER A 181 -26.72 14.55 14.67
C SER A 181 -27.86 13.66 15.16
N CYS A 182 -27.84 12.36 14.81
CA CYS A 182 -28.86 11.40 15.22
C CYS A 182 -28.93 11.27 16.75
N LEU A 183 -27.77 11.19 17.39
CA LEU A 183 -27.70 11.03 18.84
C LEU A 183 -28.11 12.32 19.57
N MET A 184 -27.69 13.49 19.08
CA MET A 184 -28.14 14.76 19.64
C MET A 184 -29.64 14.96 19.47
N PHE A 185 -30.21 14.61 18.32
CA PHE A 185 -31.66 14.62 18.11
C PHE A 185 -32.39 13.71 19.09
N LYS A 186 -31.89 12.48 19.28
CA LYS A 186 -32.47 11.53 20.24
C LYS A 186 -32.53 12.10 21.65
N ILE A 187 -31.44 12.74 22.07
CA ILE A 187 -31.32 13.35 23.39
C ILE A 187 -32.25 14.55 23.53
N LEU A 188 -32.22 15.50 22.59
CA LEU A 188 -33.11 16.68 22.65
C LEU A 188 -34.60 16.30 22.61
N SER A 189 -34.97 15.28 21.83
CA SER A 189 -36.35 14.81 21.76
C SER A 189 -36.88 14.20 23.07
N GLY A 190 -35.99 13.66 23.92
CA GLY A 190 -36.33 13.12 25.24
C GLY A 190 -36.28 14.14 26.38
N ALA A 191 -35.55 15.25 26.21
CA ALA A 191 -35.23 16.20 27.26
C ALA A 191 -36.45 16.76 28.01
N ALA A 192 -37.53 17.08 27.29
CA ALA A 192 -38.73 17.67 27.89
C ALA A 192 -39.46 16.69 28.83
N ILE A 193 -39.52 15.41 28.43
CA ILE A 193 -40.14 14.35 29.24
C ILE A 193 -39.29 14.10 30.48
N ASP A 194 -37.98 13.99 30.32
CA ASP A 194 -37.06 13.78 31.43
C ASP A 194 -37.05 14.96 32.39
N GLN A 195 -37.13 16.20 31.90
CA GLN A 195 -37.25 17.38 32.76
C GLN A 195 -38.45 17.26 33.72
N SER A 196 -39.61 16.83 33.23
CA SER A 196 -40.79 16.59 34.07
C SER A 196 -40.53 15.49 35.12
N ARG A 197 -39.97 14.35 34.70
CA ARG A 197 -39.66 13.22 35.59
C ARG A 197 -38.67 13.58 36.69
N TYR A 198 -37.57 14.25 36.35
CA TYR A 198 -36.55 14.66 37.32
C TYR A 198 -37.03 15.78 38.25
N GLN A 199 -37.97 16.64 37.82
CA GLN A 199 -38.63 17.59 38.72
C GLN A 199 -39.46 16.89 39.80
N ILE A 200 -40.16 15.81 39.47
CA ILE A 200 -40.92 15.01 40.46
C ILE A 200 -39.96 14.38 41.48
N LEU A 201 -38.89 13.72 41.01
CA LEU A 201 -37.86 13.12 41.88
C LEU A 201 -37.26 14.16 42.83
N ARG A 202 -37.01 15.37 42.33
CA ARG A 202 -36.50 16.47 43.14
C ARG A 202 -37.49 16.93 44.21
N LYS A 203 -38.78 17.01 43.90
CA LYS A 203 -39.84 17.36 44.87
C LYS A 203 -39.99 16.33 45.98
N ILE A 204 -39.67 15.06 45.70
CA ILE A 204 -39.68 13.96 46.68
C ILE A 204 -38.36 13.88 47.49
N GLY A 205 -37.39 14.79 47.23
CA GLY A 205 -36.17 14.93 48.03
C GLY A 205 -34.93 14.22 47.47
N ALA A 206 -34.94 13.78 46.21
CA ALA A 206 -33.77 13.18 45.59
C ALA A 206 -32.59 14.18 45.51
N LYS A 207 -31.39 13.73 45.91
CA LYS A 207 -30.17 14.52 45.83
C LYS A 207 -29.77 14.77 44.36
N VAL A 208 -29.30 15.98 44.06
CA VAL A 208 -28.89 16.38 42.69
C VAL A 208 -27.81 15.48 42.10
N HIS A 209 -26.83 15.07 42.88
CA HIS A 209 -25.76 14.17 42.43
C HIS A 209 -26.29 12.80 41.96
N VAL A 210 -27.32 12.26 42.63
CA VAL A 210 -27.94 10.99 42.23
C VAL A 210 -28.67 11.15 40.90
N MET A 211 -29.39 12.25 40.71
CA MET A 211 -30.05 12.55 39.43
C MET A 211 -29.03 12.75 38.28
N GLN A 212 -27.92 13.44 38.53
CA GLN A 212 -26.83 13.60 37.56
C GLN A 212 -26.22 12.26 37.17
N GLN A 213 -26.02 11.36 38.13
CA GLN A 213 -25.50 10.02 37.88
C GLN A 213 -26.47 9.17 37.05
N SER A 214 -27.77 9.20 37.38
CA SER A 214 -28.81 8.51 36.58
C SER A 214 -28.80 8.98 35.13
N ILE A 215 -28.76 10.30 34.89
CA ILE A 215 -28.65 10.87 33.55
C ILE A 215 -27.37 10.40 32.84
N GLY A 216 -26.25 10.38 33.54
CA GLY A 216 -24.97 9.93 32.98
C GLY A 216 -25.00 8.48 32.52
N ILE A 217 -25.65 7.60 33.29
CA ILE A 217 -25.81 6.18 32.94
C ILE A 217 -26.77 6.03 31.76
N GLU A 218 -27.92 6.70 31.78
CA GLU A 218 -28.92 6.65 30.70
C GLU A 218 -28.32 7.07 29.35
N ILE A 219 -27.65 8.21 29.31
CA ILE A 219 -26.93 8.66 28.12
C ILE A 219 -25.77 7.71 27.81
N GLY A 220 -25.05 7.24 28.83
CA GLY A 220 -23.90 6.36 28.65
C GLY A 220 -24.23 5.08 27.89
N VAL A 221 -25.37 4.46 28.19
CA VAL A 221 -25.85 3.26 27.47
C VAL A 221 -26.07 3.55 25.99
N LEU A 222 -26.60 4.73 25.63
CA LEU A 222 -26.83 5.14 24.24
C LEU A 222 -25.53 5.32 23.44
N PHE A 223 -24.41 5.58 24.12
CA PHE A 223 -23.08 5.70 23.50
C PHE A 223 -22.31 4.37 23.48
N VAL A 224 -22.27 3.68 24.61
CA VAL A 224 -21.44 2.47 24.78
C VAL A 224 -21.92 1.35 23.87
N LEU A 225 -23.24 1.16 23.70
CA LEU A 225 -23.78 0.10 22.87
C LEU A 225 -23.37 0.23 21.38
N PRO A 226 -23.60 1.38 20.69
CA PRO A 226 -23.11 1.57 19.33
C PRO A 226 -21.59 1.51 19.20
N ALA A 227 -20.84 2.08 20.16
CA ALA A 227 -19.38 2.05 20.13
C ALA A 227 -18.84 0.62 20.19
N PHE A 228 -19.37 -0.21 21.09
CA PHE A 228 -19.01 -1.61 21.20
C PHE A 228 -19.34 -2.39 19.92
N LEU A 229 -20.55 -2.20 19.38
CA LEU A 229 -20.97 -2.84 18.13
C LEU A 229 -20.07 -2.42 16.96
N GLY A 230 -19.69 -1.15 16.88
CA GLY A 230 -18.78 -0.62 15.87
C GLY A 230 -17.38 -1.24 15.94
N ILE A 231 -16.84 -1.42 17.14
CA ILE A 231 -15.55 -2.10 17.34
C ILE A 231 -15.62 -3.54 16.84
N ILE A 232 -16.67 -4.29 17.20
CA ILE A 232 -16.89 -5.65 16.70
C ILE A 232 -17.00 -5.66 15.17
N HIS A 233 -17.76 -4.73 14.59
CA HIS A 233 -17.95 -4.62 13.15
C HIS A 233 -16.62 -4.40 12.41
N VAL A 234 -15.76 -3.51 12.92
CA VAL A 234 -14.41 -3.27 12.36
C VAL A 234 -13.55 -4.52 12.45
N LEU A 235 -13.50 -5.19 13.61
CA LEU A 235 -12.71 -6.41 13.79
C LEU A 235 -13.15 -7.52 12.83
N PHE A 236 -14.47 -7.69 12.65
CA PHE A 236 -14.99 -8.68 11.71
C PHE A 236 -14.68 -8.30 10.25
N GLY A 237 -14.88 -7.04 9.86
CA GLY A 237 -14.58 -6.56 8.51
C GLY A 237 -13.12 -6.81 8.12
N LEU A 238 -12.18 -6.58 9.04
CA LEU A 238 -10.75 -6.81 8.78
C LEU A 238 -10.38 -8.27 8.56
N ARG A 239 -11.17 -9.20 9.09
CA ARG A 239 -10.99 -10.63 8.80
C ARG A 239 -11.18 -10.92 7.31
N MET A 240 -12.13 -10.25 6.66
CA MET A 240 -12.36 -10.40 5.21
C MET A 240 -11.17 -9.88 4.38
N PHE A 241 -10.44 -8.89 4.91
CA PHE A 241 -9.26 -8.30 4.27
C PHE A 241 -7.97 -9.12 4.44
N GLY A 242 -8.00 -10.21 5.23
CA GLY A 242 -6.84 -11.09 5.42
C GLY A 242 -6.33 -11.78 4.14
N LEU A 243 -7.15 -11.85 3.09
CA LEU A 243 -6.73 -12.36 1.78
C LEU A 243 -5.87 -11.34 1.00
N PHE A 244 -6.09 -10.05 1.22
CA PHE A 244 -5.45 -8.98 0.46
C PHE A 244 -4.21 -8.40 1.17
N PHE A 245 -4.22 -8.40 2.51
CA PHE A 245 -3.16 -7.80 3.31
C PHE A 245 -2.47 -8.84 4.20
N THR A 246 -1.15 -8.73 4.34
CA THR A 246 -0.35 -9.60 5.20
C THR A 246 -0.61 -9.37 6.69
N ASN A 247 -0.95 -8.14 7.09
CA ASN A 247 -1.31 -7.81 8.47
C ASN A 247 -2.43 -6.74 8.48
N PRO A 248 -3.70 -7.14 8.28
CA PRO A 248 -4.82 -6.19 8.26
C PRO A 248 -5.06 -5.50 9.62
N TYR A 249 -4.54 -6.06 10.72
CA TYR A 249 -4.76 -5.53 12.07
C TYR A 249 -3.70 -4.53 12.55
N HIS A 250 -2.63 -4.30 11.78
CA HIS A 250 -1.44 -3.55 12.22
C HIS A 250 -1.72 -2.14 12.76
N GLN A 251 -2.73 -1.43 12.24
CA GLN A 251 -3.03 -0.04 12.62
C GLN A 251 -4.36 0.13 13.36
N VAL A 252 -5.10 -0.95 13.59
CA VAL A 252 -6.47 -0.91 14.12
C VAL A 252 -6.50 -0.29 15.50
N PHE A 253 -5.55 -0.68 16.36
CA PHE A 253 -5.48 -0.16 17.71
C PHE A 253 -5.38 1.37 17.76
N GLY A 254 -4.53 1.97 16.91
CA GLY A 254 -4.37 3.43 16.86
C GLY A 254 -5.65 4.14 16.42
N VAL A 255 -6.31 3.63 15.38
CA VAL A 255 -7.55 4.22 14.85
C VAL A 255 -8.72 4.03 15.84
N THR A 256 -8.86 2.84 16.44
CA THR A 256 -9.87 2.57 17.45
C THR A 256 -9.67 3.41 18.71
N LEU A 257 -8.42 3.60 19.15
CA LEU A 257 -8.12 4.47 20.29
C LEU A 257 -8.51 5.93 19.99
N LEU A 258 -8.16 6.44 18.82
CA LEU A 258 -8.55 7.79 18.40
C LEU A 258 -10.08 7.95 18.36
N PHE A 259 -10.79 6.96 17.81
CA PHE A 259 -12.26 6.92 17.83
C PHE A 259 -12.80 6.97 19.26
N LEU A 260 -12.30 6.14 20.17
CA LEU A 260 -12.74 6.12 21.57
C LEU A 260 -12.50 7.46 22.28
N ILE A 261 -11.38 8.14 22.02
CA ILE A 261 -11.09 9.46 22.58
C ILE A 261 -12.12 10.49 22.10
N ILE A 262 -12.34 10.59 20.78
CA ILE A 262 -13.28 11.56 20.21
C ILE A 262 -14.70 11.26 20.68
N TYR A 263 -15.10 9.98 20.67
CA TYR A 263 -16.44 9.55 21.06
C TYR A 263 -16.68 9.74 22.57
N GLY A 264 -15.66 9.51 23.40
CA GLY A 264 -15.70 9.77 24.84
C GLY A 264 -15.80 11.26 25.17
N LEU A 265 -15.05 12.12 24.48
CA LEU A 265 -15.20 13.58 24.60
C LEU A 265 -16.60 14.03 24.23
N TYR A 266 -17.17 13.47 23.16
CA TYR A 266 -18.53 13.76 22.75
C TYR A 266 -19.57 13.29 23.77
N TYR A 267 -19.37 12.14 24.42
CA TYR A 267 -20.19 11.68 25.54
C TYR A 267 -20.17 12.69 26.70
N LEU A 268 -18.98 13.09 27.16
CA LEU A 268 -18.84 14.04 28.28
C LEU A 268 -19.53 15.37 27.98
N LEU A 269 -19.33 15.91 26.78
CA LEU A 269 -19.97 17.15 26.35
C LEU A 269 -21.50 17.01 26.34
N THR A 270 -21.99 15.93 25.76
CA THR A 270 -23.42 15.64 25.63
C THR A 270 -24.08 15.46 26.99
N THR A 271 -23.47 14.70 27.90
CA THR A 271 -23.97 14.50 29.27
C THR A 271 -23.99 15.81 30.05
N TYR A 272 -22.94 16.63 29.94
CA TYR A 272 -22.89 17.94 30.59
C TYR A 272 -24.01 18.86 30.10
N LEU A 273 -24.19 18.97 28.78
CA LEU A 273 -25.25 19.78 28.19
C LEU A 273 -26.64 19.28 28.60
N TYR A 274 -26.85 17.97 28.59
CA TYR A 274 -28.15 17.40 28.96
C TYR A 274 -28.48 17.58 30.43
N GLN A 275 -27.52 17.33 31.33
CA GLN A 275 -27.70 17.61 32.76
C GLN A 275 -28.05 19.07 33.00
N LYS A 276 -27.38 19.99 32.29
CA LYS A 276 -27.69 21.42 32.39
C LYS A 276 -29.11 21.72 31.91
N LEU A 277 -29.56 21.13 30.81
CA LEU A 277 -30.91 21.33 30.28
C LEU A 277 -31.99 20.78 31.23
N VAL A 278 -31.85 19.53 31.66
CA VAL A 278 -32.87 18.79 32.44
C VAL A 278 -32.93 19.25 33.89
N LEU A 279 -31.79 19.54 34.53
CA LEU A 279 -31.73 19.88 35.96
C LEU A 279 -31.81 21.39 36.24
N THR A 280 -32.10 22.21 35.22
CA THR A 280 -32.26 23.66 35.37
C THR A 280 -33.26 23.97 36.50
N ARG A 281 -32.85 24.80 37.48
CA ARG A 281 -33.75 25.37 38.49
C ARG A 281 -34.69 26.36 37.81
N LYS A 282 -35.97 26.01 37.71
CA LYS A 282 -37.05 27.00 37.70
C LYS A 282 -37.61 27.08 39.11
#